data_AF-A0A011P4I1-F1
#
_entry.id   AF-A0A011P4I1-F1
#
_cell.length_a   1.000
_cell.length_b   1.000
_cell.length_c   1.000
_cell.angle_alpha   90.00
_cell.angle_beta   90.00
_cell.angle_gamma   90.00
#
_symmetry.space_group_name_H-M   'P 1'
#
loop_
_entity.id
_entity.type
_entity.pdbx_description
1 polymer ?
#
loop_
_entity_poly.entity_id
_entity_poly.type
_entity_poly.pdbx_seq_one_letter_code
_entity_poly.pdbx_strand_id
1 'polypeptide(L)'
;MERIISGEGPNASQFNATVEVRGLKTDKLPTEGRATYKGKAFDAHGDAGLNGGSLTYDVDFSNRKGSGKVENEYGGHINLEQGNIENGGISSTAHRYHKDNSIESGSYNIEFFGPKAEEIGGKIEINGNGGTDRLGISGTRGEIQK
;
A
#
# COMPACT_ATOMS: atom_id res chain seq x y z
N MET A 1 -20.02 48.37 7.33
CA MET A 1 -20.49 47.00 7.59
C MET A 1 -19.68 46.07 6.72
N GLU A 2 -18.72 45.36 7.30
CA GLU A 2 -17.96 44.34 6.56
C GLU A 2 -18.73 43.04 6.61
N ARG A 3 -18.98 42.47 5.43
CA ARG A 3 -19.72 41.23 5.24
C ARG A 3 -18.71 40.10 5.37
N ILE A 4 -18.63 39.48 6.54
CA ILE A 4 -17.84 38.26 6.72
C ILE A 4 -18.53 37.15 5.93
N ILE A 5 -17.91 36.74 4.82
CA ILE A 5 -18.30 35.53 4.10
C ILE A 5 -17.60 34.39 4.83
N SER A 6 -18.34 33.67 5.68
CA SER A 6 -17.91 32.37 6.18
C SER A 6 -17.92 31.40 5.01
N GLY A 7 -16.79 31.29 4.31
CA GLY A 7 -16.58 30.19 3.38
C GLY A 7 -16.55 28.91 4.21
N GLU A 8 -17.58 28.07 4.09
CA GLU A 8 -17.45 26.67 4.43
C GLU A 8 -16.33 26.12 3.54
N GLY A 9 -15.16 25.86 4.16
CA GLY A 9 -14.10 25.13 3.50
C GLY A 9 -14.64 23.79 3.00
N PRO A 10 -14.04 23.20 1.96
CA PRO A 10 -14.50 21.93 1.42
C PRO A 10 -14.69 20.93 2.56
N ASN A 11 -15.93 20.44 2.69
CA ASN A 11 -16.30 19.47 3.70
C ASN A 11 -15.37 18.26 3.50
N ALA A 12 -14.48 17.98 4.47
CA ALA A 12 -13.45 16.94 4.38
C ALA A 12 -14.03 15.54 4.11
N SER A 13 -15.35 15.39 4.27
CA SER A 13 -16.15 14.20 3.92
C SER A 13 -16.31 13.93 2.42
N GLN A 14 -15.73 14.73 1.51
CA GLN A 14 -15.81 14.54 0.05
C GLN A 14 -14.46 14.38 -0.68
N PHE A 15 -13.36 14.14 0.03
CA PHE A 15 -12.10 13.82 -0.64
C PHE A 15 -12.10 12.37 -1.15
N ASN A 16 -12.53 12.18 -2.39
CA ASN A 16 -12.33 10.92 -3.12
C ASN A 16 -10.86 10.86 -3.58
N ALA A 17 -9.94 10.61 -2.65
CA ALA A 17 -8.52 10.49 -2.97
C ALA A 17 -8.32 9.39 -4.03
N THR A 18 -7.74 9.74 -5.17
CA THR A 18 -7.35 8.79 -6.22
C THR A 18 -5.88 8.44 -6.05
N VAL A 19 -5.57 7.14 -6.01
CA VAL A 19 -4.21 6.64 -6.06
C VAL A 19 -3.94 6.16 -7.47
N GLU A 20 -2.96 6.77 -8.14
CA GLU A 20 -2.46 6.32 -9.43
C GLU A 20 -1.09 5.66 -9.26
N VAL A 21 -0.91 4.52 -9.93
CA VAL A 21 0.33 3.76 -9.89
C VAL A 21 0.92 3.74 -11.30
N ARG A 22 2.08 4.37 -11.47
CA ARG A 22 2.75 4.51 -12.78
C ARG A 22 4.25 4.23 -12.64
N GLY A 23 4.84 3.68 -13.69
CA GLY A 23 6.27 3.37 -13.77
C GLY A 23 6.59 2.49 -14.98
N LEU A 24 7.87 2.19 -15.19
CA LEU A 24 8.33 1.28 -16.23
C LEU A 24 8.05 -0.17 -15.78
N LYS A 25 7.01 -0.80 -16.33
CA LYS A 25 6.58 -2.14 -15.94
C LYS A 25 7.68 -3.18 -16.14
N THR A 26 7.76 -4.14 -15.23
CA THR A 26 8.63 -5.30 -15.40
C THR A 26 8.03 -6.27 -16.42
N ASP A 27 8.73 -6.49 -17.54
CA ASP A 27 8.28 -7.44 -18.56
C ASP A 27 8.49 -8.90 -18.12
N LYS A 28 9.59 -9.19 -17.42
CA LYS A 28 9.97 -10.54 -16.99
C LYS A 28 10.39 -10.52 -15.53
N LEU A 29 9.52 -11.07 -14.68
CA LEU A 29 9.82 -11.23 -13.27
C LEU A 29 10.94 -12.27 -13.05
N PRO A 30 11.75 -12.12 -11.99
CA PRO A 30 12.57 -13.21 -11.50
C PRO A 30 11.72 -14.48 -11.30
N THR A 31 12.31 -15.64 -11.60
CA THR A 31 11.64 -16.94 -11.53
C THR A 31 11.98 -17.71 -10.25
N GLU A 32 13.00 -17.28 -9.52
CA GLU A 32 13.50 -17.95 -8.33
C GLU A 32 14.02 -16.94 -7.30
N GLY A 33 14.13 -17.42 -6.07
CA GLY A 33 14.62 -16.68 -4.91
C GLY A 33 13.55 -15.83 -4.24
N ARG A 34 13.97 -15.17 -3.17
CA ARG A 34 13.14 -14.30 -2.33
C ARG A 34 13.76 -12.92 -2.24
N ALA A 35 12.92 -11.90 -2.17
CA ALA A 35 13.37 -10.55 -1.91
C ALA A 35 12.39 -9.79 -1.01
N THR A 36 12.96 -8.92 -0.19
CA THR A 36 12.22 -7.96 0.62
C THR A 36 12.27 -6.60 -0.05
N TYR A 37 11.10 -6.00 -0.25
CA TYR A 37 10.94 -4.62 -0.68
C TYR A 37 10.70 -3.75 0.54
N LYS A 38 11.39 -2.62 0.62
CA LYS A 38 11.21 -1.63 1.68
C LYS A 38 10.79 -0.29 1.08
N GLY A 39 9.87 0.39 1.74
CA GLY A 39 9.42 1.71 1.29
C GLY A 39 8.34 2.30 2.18
N LYS A 40 7.31 2.90 1.57
CA LYS A 40 6.30 3.70 2.27
C LYS A 40 4.89 3.39 1.79
N ALA A 41 3.95 3.56 2.71
CA ALA A 41 2.53 3.74 2.43
C ALA A 41 2.12 5.17 2.81
N PHE A 42 1.29 5.81 1.99
CA PHE A 42 0.85 7.18 2.21
C PHE A 42 -0.57 7.41 1.71
N ASP A 43 -1.31 8.31 2.37
CA ASP A 43 -2.61 8.81 1.90
C ASP A 43 -2.53 10.31 1.53
N ALA A 44 -3.68 10.97 1.40
CA ALA A 44 -3.74 12.40 1.10
C ALA A 44 -3.09 13.30 2.18
N HIS A 45 -2.83 12.76 3.37
CA HIS A 45 -2.16 13.42 4.49
C HIS A 45 -0.67 13.06 4.61
N GLY A 46 -0.14 12.23 3.71
CA GLY A 46 1.27 11.83 3.68
C GLY A 46 1.52 10.43 4.24
N ASP A 47 2.78 10.15 4.61
CA ASP A 47 3.24 8.84 5.09
C ASP A 47 3.28 8.72 6.63
N ALA A 48 2.86 9.76 7.34
CA ALA A 48 2.74 9.81 8.79
C ALA A 48 1.28 9.57 9.23
N GLY A 49 1.05 9.35 10.52
CA GLY A 49 -0.32 9.17 11.05
C GLY A 49 -0.77 7.72 11.15
N LEU A 50 -2.10 7.51 11.26
CA LEU A 50 -2.68 6.19 11.51
C LEU A 50 -2.72 5.28 10.28
N ASN A 51 -2.72 5.86 9.09
CA ASN A 51 -2.86 5.15 7.82
C ASN A 51 -1.51 4.92 7.13
N GLY A 52 -0.70 5.97 7.02
CA GLY A 52 0.63 5.91 6.41
C GLY A 52 1.65 5.13 7.25
N GLY A 53 2.79 4.83 6.66
CA GLY A 53 3.90 4.25 7.41
C GLY A 53 4.98 3.60 6.56
N SER A 54 5.83 2.83 7.24
CA SER A 54 6.89 2.07 6.59
C SER A 54 6.35 0.77 6.03
N LEU A 55 6.63 0.50 4.75
CA LEU A 55 6.29 -0.75 4.08
C LEU A 55 7.46 -1.73 4.16
N THR A 56 7.16 -2.96 4.57
CA THR A 56 7.99 -4.14 4.30
C THR A 56 7.14 -5.16 3.55
N TYR A 57 7.57 -5.57 2.36
CA TYR A 57 6.83 -6.52 1.53
C TYR A 57 7.77 -7.60 1.00
N ASP A 58 7.48 -8.86 1.29
CA ASP A 58 8.29 -9.99 0.87
C ASP A 58 7.66 -10.66 -0.35
N VAL A 59 8.51 -10.99 -1.33
CA VAL A 59 8.12 -11.73 -2.52
C VAL A 59 8.98 -12.97 -2.65
N ASP A 60 8.31 -14.12 -2.72
CA ASP A 60 8.89 -15.40 -3.06
C ASP A 60 8.62 -15.68 -4.54
N PHE A 61 9.63 -15.41 -5.37
CA PHE A 61 9.54 -15.61 -6.81
C PHE A 61 9.46 -17.08 -7.19
N SER A 62 10.11 -17.96 -6.41
CA SER A 62 10.04 -19.41 -6.62
C SER A 62 8.64 -19.95 -6.40
N ASN A 63 7.97 -19.53 -5.33
CA ASN A 63 6.62 -19.97 -4.97
C ASN A 63 5.51 -19.07 -5.53
N ARG A 64 5.87 -18.02 -6.26
CA ARG A 64 4.95 -17.05 -6.88
C ARG A 64 3.98 -16.44 -5.86
N LYS A 65 4.49 -16.02 -4.70
CA LYS A 65 3.71 -15.47 -3.59
C LYS A 65 4.33 -14.21 -3.04
N GLY A 66 3.51 -13.36 -2.43
CA GLY A 66 4.00 -12.24 -1.63
C GLY A 66 3.02 -11.81 -0.55
N SER A 67 3.55 -11.22 0.50
CA SER A 67 2.82 -10.68 1.65
C SER A 67 3.64 -9.57 2.28
N GLY A 68 3.03 -8.76 3.13
CA GLY A 68 3.78 -7.70 3.79
C GLY A 68 3.02 -7.02 4.91
N LYS A 69 3.60 -5.91 5.36
CA LYS A 69 3.08 -5.11 6.45
C LYS A 69 3.41 -3.65 6.23
N VAL A 70 2.44 -2.79 6.56
CA VAL A 70 2.66 -1.37 6.76
C VAL A 70 2.65 -1.10 8.26
N GLU A 71 3.70 -0.49 8.78
CA GLU A 71 3.83 -0.14 10.19
C GLU A 71 3.81 1.37 10.36
N ASN A 72 2.89 1.87 11.19
CA ASN A 72 2.81 3.27 11.52
C ASN A 72 3.56 3.60 12.83
N GLU A 73 3.88 4.87 13.02
CA GLU A 73 4.66 5.35 14.17
C GLU A 73 3.89 5.32 15.51
N TYR A 74 2.56 5.14 15.46
CA TYR A 74 1.66 5.15 16.62
C TYR A 74 1.24 3.74 17.09
N GLY A 75 1.85 2.69 16.57
CA GLY A 75 1.61 1.29 16.95
C GLY A 75 0.39 0.62 16.28
N GLY A 76 -0.19 1.26 15.27
CA GLY A 76 -1.10 0.61 14.32
C GLY A 76 -0.35 0.00 13.14
N HIS A 77 -1.00 -0.93 12.45
CA HIS A 77 -0.43 -1.55 11.27
C HIS A 77 -1.50 -2.05 10.30
N ILE A 78 -1.09 -2.28 9.05
CA ILE A 78 -1.90 -2.94 8.05
C ILE A 78 -1.15 -4.20 7.61
N ASN A 79 -1.76 -5.37 7.84
CA ASN A 79 -1.27 -6.62 7.27
C ASN A 79 -1.74 -6.74 5.83
N LEU A 80 -0.81 -7.07 4.94
CA LEU A 80 -1.06 -7.36 3.54
C LEU A 80 -0.96 -8.88 3.39
N GLU A 81 -2.10 -9.54 3.38
CA GLU A 81 -2.19 -11.00 3.38
C GLU A 81 -1.54 -11.59 2.14
N GLN A 82 -1.14 -12.86 2.25
CA GLN A 82 -0.48 -13.56 1.15
C GLN A 82 -1.36 -13.54 -0.11
N GLY A 83 -0.79 -13.08 -1.21
CA GLY A 83 -1.37 -13.16 -2.55
C GLY A 83 -0.47 -13.95 -3.50
N ASN A 84 -1.03 -14.38 -4.62
CA ASN A 84 -0.29 -15.01 -5.70
C ASN A 84 0.21 -13.95 -6.69
N ILE A 85 1.33 -14.24 -7.34
CA ILE A 85 1.79 -13.45 -8.48
C ILE A 85 1.03 -13.87 -9.74
N GLU A 86 0.10 -13.03 -10.17
CA GLU A 86 -0.77 -13.23 -11.32
C GLU A 86 -0.77 -11.98 -12.21
N ASN A 87 -0.77 -12.14 -13.53
CA ASN A 87 -0.82 -11.04 -14.50
C ASN A 87 0.24 -9.92 -14.26
N GLY A 88 1.41 -10.27 -13.74
CA GLY A 88 2.49 -9.30 -13.48
C GLY A 88 2.33 -8.46 -12.21
N GLY A 89 1.41 -8.83 -11.32
CA GLY A 89 1.21 -8.18 -10.02
C GLY A 89 0.78 -9.16 -8.93
N ILE A 90 0.44 -8.64 -7.76
CA ILE A 90 -0.14 -9.39 -6.65
C ILE A 90 -1.38 -8.64 -6.17
N SER A 91 -2.45 -9.34 -5.84
CA SER A 91 -3.60 -8.75 -5.16
C SER A 91 -4.12 -9.73 -4.11
N SER A 92 -4.49 -9.20 -2.95
CA SER A 92 -5.05 -10.00 -1.85
C SER A 92 -5.75 -9.09 -0.83
N THR A 93 -6.11 -9.66 0.30
CA THR A 93 -6.80 -8.98 1.41
C THR A 93 -5.83 -8.12 2.21
N ALA A 94 -6.31 -6.99 2.71
CA ALA A 94 -5.62 -6.17 3.70
C ALA A 94 -6.44 -6.08 5.00
N HIS A 95 -5.77 -6.14 6.14
CA HIS A 95 -6.38 -6.02 7.46
C HIS A 95 -5.73 -4.91 8.26
N ARG A 96 -6.52 -3.92 8.68
CA ARG A 96 -6.04 -2.81 9.51
C ARG A 96 -6.24 -3.13 10.99
N TYR A 97 -5.19 -2.89 11.76
CA TYR A 97 -5.14 -3.11 13.19
C TYR A 97 -4.76 -1.83 13.92
N HIS A 98 -5.41 -1.61 15.05
CA HIS A 98 -4.94 -0.65 16.05
C HIS A 98 -4.55 -1.44 17.31
N LYS A 99 -3.25 -1.47 17.61
CA LYS A 99 -2.66 -2.46 18.53
C LYS A 99 -2.98 -3.88 18.06
N ASP A 100 -3.64 -4.69 18.88
CA ASP A 100 -3.92 -6.11 18.60
C ASP A 100 -5.35 -6.37 18.07
N ASN A 101 -6.17 -5.33 17.92
CA ASN A 101 -7.55 -5.48 17.46
C ASN A 101 -7.64 -5.19 15.95
N SER A 102 -8.12 -6.18 15.20
CA SER A 102 -8.53 -5.98 13.80
C SER A 102 -9.76 -5.10 13.80
N ILE A 103 -9.66 -3.94 13.14
CA ILE A 103 -10.74 -2.96 13.13
C ILE A 103 -11.44 -2.92 11.78
N GLU A 104 -10.70 -3.05 10.68
CA GLU A 104 -11.24 -2.96 9.33
C GLU A 104 -10.49 -3.88 8.35
N SER A 105 -11.14 -4.14 7.22
CA SER A 105 -10.58 -4.97 6.16
C SER A 105 -10.82 -4.36 4.79
N GLY A 106 -10.04 -4.81 3.83
CA GLY A 106 -10.22 -4.45 2.44
C GLY A 106 -9.25 -5.22 1.57
N SER A 107 -8.68 -4.57 0.57
CA SER A 107 -7.83 -5.22 -0.41
C SER A 107 -6.61 -4.38 -0.73
N TYR A 108 -5.62 -5.01 -1.36
CA TYR A 108 -4.50 -4.30 -1.92
C TYR A 108 -4.12 -4.89 -3.27
N ASN A 109 -3.41 -4.09 -4.07
CA ASN A 109 -2.71 -4.53 -5.26
C ASN A 109 -1.27 -4.01 -5.26
N ILE A 110 -0.35 -4.84 -5.74
CA ILE A 110 1.06 -4.55 -5.99
C ILE A 110 1.35 -4.82 -7.45
N GLU A 111 2.13 -3.94 -8.06
CA GLU A 111 2.66 -4.06 -9.40
C GLU A 111 4.19 -3.92 -9.38
N PHE A 112 4.87 -4.61 -10.29
CA PHE A 112 6.33 -4.61 -10.37
C PHE A 112 6.85 -3.66 -11.44
N PHE A 113 7.94 -2.98 -11.11
CA PHE A 113 8.58 -1.99 -11.96
C PHE A 113 10.10 -2.22 -12.03
N GLY A 114 10.67 -1.75 -13.14
CA GLY A 114 12.08 -1.92 -13.49
C GLY A 114 12.37 -3.24 -14.22
N PRO A 115 13.47 -3.35 -14.97
CA PRO A 115 13.80 -4.53 -15.77
C PRO A 115 13.89 -5.84 -14.98
N LYS A 116 14.15 -5.79 -13.67
CA LYS A 116 14.35 -6.95 -12.80
C LYS A 116 13.50 -6.89 -11.53
N ALA A 117 12.32 -6.27 -11.64
CA ALA A 117 11.45 -5.99 -10.49
C ALA A 117 12.22 -5.30 -9.36
N GLU A 118 12.99 -4.26 -9.69
CA GLU A 118 13.73 -3.48 -8.69
C GLU A 118 12.79 -2.68 -7.79
N GLU A 119 11.56 -2.41 -8.24
CA GLU A 119 10.60 -1.56 -7.55
C GLU A 119 9.20 -2.19 -7.52
N ILE A 120 8.45 -1.86 -6.49
CA ILE A 120 7.01 -2.10 -6.41
C ILE A 120 6.27 -0.78 -6.24
N GLY A 121 5.07 -0.74 -6.81
CA GLY A 121 4.08 0.31 -6.58
C GLY A 121 2.69 -0.31 -6.47
N GLY A 122 1.79 0.34 -5.77
CA GLY A 122 0.47 -0.26 -5.54
C GLY A 122 -0.50 0.64 -4.81
N LYS A 123 -1.61 0.03 -4.40
CA LYS A 123 -2.67 0.67 -3.63
C LYS A 123 -3.21 -0.27 -2.56
N ILE A 124 -3.55 0.28 -1.40
CA ILE A 124 -4.36 -0.38 -0.36
C ILE A 124 -5.70 0.35 -0.31
N GLU A 125 -6.80 -0.41 -0.26
CA GLU A 125 -8.15 0.11 -0.01
C GLU A 125 -8.72 -0.57 1.23
N ILE A 126 -9.00 0.20 2.29
CA ILE A 126 -9.60 -0.29 3.53
C ILE A 126 -11.03 0.26 3.64
N ASN A 127 -12.00 -0.64 3.86
CA ASN A 127 -13.39 -0.26 4.02
C ASN A 127 -13.69 -0.02 5.49
N GLY A 128 -13.96 1.24 5.84
CA GLY A 128 -14.36 1.68 7.18
C GLY A 128 -15.78 2.20 7.23
N ASN A 129 -16.25 2.51 8.44
CA ASN A 129 -17.62 2.98 8.68
C ASN A 129 -17.93 4.34 8.03
N GLY A 130 -16.90 5.13 7.70
CA GLY A 130 -17.02 6.46 7.10
C GLY A 130 -16.70 6.53 5.60
N GLY A 131 -16.33 5.41 4.97
CA GLY A 131 -15.90 5.37 3.57
C GLY A 131 -14.73 4.41 3.34
N THR A 132 -14.13 4.50 2.15
CA THR A 132 -12.94 3.70 1.78
C THR A 132 -11.69 4.57 1.88
N ASP A 133 -10.81 4.22 2.81
CA ASP A 133 -9.46 4.80 2.88
C ASP A 133 -8.60 4.22 1.76
N ARG A 134 -7.87 5.09 1.05
CA ARG A 134 -6.99 4.68 -0.04
C ARG A 134 -5.57 5.16 0.22
N LEU A 135 -4.64 4.21 0.21
CA LEU A 135 -3.22 4.49 0.40
C LEU A 135 -2.46 4.08 -0.85
N GLY A 136 -1.53 4.92 -1.29
CA GLY A 136 -0.49 4.55 -2.23
C GLY A 136 0.62 3.80 -1.50
N ILE A 137 1.22 2.81 -2.16
CA ILE A 137 2.40 2.10 -1.67
C ILE A 137 3.50 2.11 -2.71
N SER A 138 4.75 2.25 -2.26
CA SER A 138 5.95 2.14 -3.09
C SER A 138 7.09 1.51 -2.29
N GLY A 139 8.00 0.82 -2.96
CA GLY A 139 9.18 0.26 -2.32
C GLY A 139 10.23 -0.24 -3.29
N THR A 140 11.47 -0.27 -2.84
CA THR A 140 12.62 -0.77 -3.60
C THR A 140 13.04 -2.14 -3.07
N ARG A 141 13.37 -3.04 -3.98
CA ARG A 141 13.81 -4.40 -3.70
C ARG A 141 15.23 -4.40 -3.12
N GLY A 142 15.45 -5.20 -2.10
CA GLY A 142 16.79 -5.61 -1.70
C GLY A 142 17.40 -6.67 -2.63
N GLU A 143 18.50 -7.28 -2.19
CA GLU A 143 19.09 -8.41 -2.91
C GLU A 143 18.14 -9.62 -2.94
N ILE A 144 18.17 -10.37 -4.05
CA ILE A 144 17.47 -11.66 -4.14
C ILE A 144 18.33 -12.72 -3.47
N GLN A 145 17.74 -13.39 -2.49
CA GLN A 145 18.33 -14.50 -1.76
C GLN A 145 17.83 -15.81 -2.37
N LYS A 146 18.73 -16.75 -2.62
CA LYS A 146 18.43 -18.06 -3.24
C LYS A 146 18.55 -19.19 -2.23
#